data_AF-C7ZKA6-F1
#
_entry.id   AF-C7ZKA6-F1
#
_cell.length_a   1.000
_cell.length_b   1.000
_cell.length_c   1.000
_cell.angle_alpha   90.00
_cell.angle_beta   90.00
_cell.angle_gamma   90.00
#
_symmetry.space_group_name_H-M   'P 1'
#
loop_
_entity.id
_entity.type
_entity.pdbx_description
1 polymer ?
#
loop_
_entity_poly.entity_id
_entity_poly.type
_entity_poly.pdbx_seq_one_letter_code
_entity_poly.pdbx_strand_id
1 'polypeptide(L)'
;TTTTPQSTSTTTTVTNGIVTPSPTQGAIAKNCDKFHFVQKDETCKQLAARYGISVQQFYEWNPSVGANCETLWLANACVHTIGYVYPVTANCYTTNDNLLWGDNRPAAVTSVGYWCDGNSDKDGVGAYTPNQVKTGCYNAPFGNIKIGFWLRNEFGIDMSLSRDKCNQLVKMAVERCDRGGYLSLESWFVM
;
A
#
# COMPACT_ATOMS: atom_id res chain seq x y z
N THR A 1 -1.11 -10.44 -52.91
CA THR A 1 -0.34 -10.83 -51.72
C THR A 1 -0.14 -9.60 -50.89
N THR A 2 -0.85 -9.47 -49.77
CA THR A 2 -0.90 -8.25 -48.96
C THR A 2 0.24 -8.28 -47.94
N THR A 3 1.15 -7.32 -48.03
CA THR A 3 2.28 -7.15 -47.11
C THR A 3 1.84 -6.44 -45.83
N THR A 4 1.89 -7.16 -44.71
CA THR A 4 1.63 -6.65 -43.35
C THR A 4 2.81 -5.79 -42.87
N PRO A 5 2.61 -4.60 -42.27
CA PRO A 5 3.69 -3.83 -41.66
C PRO A 5 4.20 -4.53 -40.40
N GLN A 6 5.49 -4.83 -40.35
CA GLN A 6 6.19 -5.39 -39.18
C GLN A 6 6.45 -4.27 -38.16
N SER A 7 5.72 -4.31 -37.04
CA SER A 7 5.92 -3.37 -35.92
C SER A 7 7.28 -3.63 -35.28
N THR A 8 8.16 -2.63 -35.32
CA THR A 8 9.55 -2.72 -34.85
C THR A 8 9.58 -2.38 -33.36
N SER A 9 9.78 -3.36 -32.47
CA SER A 9 9.89 -3.11 -31.02
C SER A 9 11.27 -2.54 -30.70
N THR A 10 11.31 -1.26 -30.36
CA THR A 10 12.53 -0.61 -29.87
C THR A 10 12.57 -0.75 -28.35
N THR A 11 13.47 -1.61 -27.85
CA THR A 11 13.80 -1.68 -26.42
C THR A 11 14.39 -0.33 -26.02
N THR A 12 13.61 0.50 -25.33
CA THR A 12 14.12 1.74 -24.75
C THR A 12 14.93 1.39 -23.51
N THR A 13 16.25 1.45 -23.64
CA THR A 13 17.17 1.41 -22.50
C THR A 13 16.97 2.70 -21.70
N VAL A 14 16.44 2.58 -20.48
CA VAL A 14 16.28 3.72 -19.57
C VAL A 14 17.26 3.60 -18.41
N THR A 15 17.75 4.76 -18.01
CA THR A 15 18.96 5.14 -17.27
C THR A 15 19.15 4.62 -15.82
N ASN A 16 18.33 3.69 -15.33
CA ASN A 16 18.34 3.27 -13.90
C ASN A 16 18.76 1.81 -13.65
N GLY A 17 19.14 1.05 -14.68
CA GLY A 17 19.60 -0.35 -14.53
C GLY A 17 18.50 -1.37 -14.25
N ILE A 18 17.22 -0.95 -14.23
CA ILE A 18 16.06 -1.84 -14.05
C ILE A 18 15.53 -2.25 -15.43
N VAL A 19 15.36 -3.55 -15.64
CA VAL A 19 14.78 -4.08 -16.88
C VAL A 19 13.31 -3.67 -16.94
N THR A 20 12.98 -2.80 -17.91
CA THR A 20 11.61 -2.37 -18.13
C THR A 20 10.84 -3.44 -18.92
N PRO A 21 9.74 -4.00 -18.38
CA PRO A 21 8.96 -5.01 -19.06
C PRO A 21 8.22 -4.45 -20.28
N SER A 22 8.06 -5.26 -21.32
CA SER A 22 7.37 -4.90 -22.57
C SER A 22 6.07 -5.72 -22.75
N PRO A 23 5.01 -5.14 -23.35
CA PRO A 23 4.87 -3.74 -23.78
C PRO A 23 4.66 -2.79 -22.59
N THR A 24 4.91 -1.49 -22.77
CA THR A 24 4.65 -0.43 -21.77
C THR A 24 3.43 0.42 -22.15
N GLN A 25 2.92 1.24 -21.22
CA GLN A 25 1.95 2.32 -21.49
C GLN A 25 2.53 3.43 -22.40
N GLY A 26 3.53 3.15 -23.24
CA GLY A 26 4.25 4.15 -24.00
C GLY A 26 5.33 4.80 -23.15
N ALA A 27 5.28 6.12 -23.00
CA ALA A 27 6.20 6.84 -22.13
C ALA A 27 5.85 6.61 -20.66
N ILE A 28 6.83 6.15 -19.91
CA ILE A 28 6.76 5.94 -18.45
C ILE A 28 7.96 6.62 -17.78
N ALA A 29 7.87 6.87 -16.48
CA ALA A 29 8.93 7.51 -15.70
C ALA A 29 10.27 6.78 -15.86
N LYS A 30 11.35 7.56 -16.07
CA LYS A 30 12.69 7.00 -16.29
C LYS A 30 13.30 6.32 -15.06
N ASN A 31 12.85 6.72 -13.88
CA ASN A 31 13.23 6.17 -12.59
C ASN A 31 12.20 5.17 -12.07
N CYS A 32 11.36 4.59 -12.93
CA CYS A 32 10.43 3.56 -12.52
C CYS A 32 11.15 2.29 -12.03
N ASP A 33 10.77 1.79 -10.86
CA ASP A 33 11.31 0.57 -10.27
C ASP A 33 10.25 -0.50 -9.97
N LYS A 34 8.96 -0.16 -10.13
CA LYS A 34 7.86 -1.12 -10.04
C LYS A 34 6.86 -0.91 -11.16
N PHE A 35 6.49 -2.02 -11.80
CA PHE A 35 5.57 -2.05 -12.92
C PHE A 35 4.32 -2.86 -12.59
N HIS A 36 3.18 -2.43 -13.11
CA HIS A 36 1.92 -3.17 -13.09
C HIS A 36 1.46 -3.42 -14.52
N PHE A 37 1.22 -4.68 -14.88
CA PHE A 37 0.58 -4.99 -16.15
C PHE A 37 -0.92 -4.74 -16.03
N VAL A 38 -1.39 -3.68 -16.69
CA VAL A 38 -2.78 -3.25 -16.66
C VAL A 38 -3.69 -4.37 -17.18
N GLN A 39 -4.69 -4.72 -16.39
CA GLN A 39 -5.70 -5.71 -16.72
C GLN A 39 -6.90 -5.04 -17.40
N LYS A 40 -7.73 -5.89 -18.02
CA LYS A 40 -9.00 -5.43 -18.59
C LYS A 40 -9.85 -4.79 -17.51
N ASP A 41 -10.50 -3.68 -17.86
CA ASP A 41 -11.43 -2.91 -17.01
C ASP A 41 -10.80 -2.22 -15.78
N GLU A 42 -9.47 -2.24 -15.64
CA GLU A 42 -8.79 -1.39 -14.66
C GLU A 42 -8.77 0.08 -15.12
N THR A 43 -8.89 0.98 -14.17
CA THR A 43 -8.81 2.43 -14.38
C THR A 43 -7.58 3.01 -13.68
N CYS A 44 -7.08 4.15 -14.15
CA CYS A 44 -5.96 4.84 -13.49
C CYS A 44 -6.28 5.17 -12.03
N LYS A 45 -7.56 5.44 -11.70
CA LYS A 45 -7.99 5.65 -10.32
C LYS A 45 -7.80 4.39 -9.46
N GLN A 46 -8.21 3.23 -9.96
CA GLN A 46 -8.03 1.96 -9.26
C GLN A 46 -6.56 1.58 -9.14
N LEU A 47 -5.76 1.82 -10.18
CA LEU A 47 -4.32 1.57 -10.15
C LEU A 47 -3.62 2.47 -9.14
N ALA A 48 -3.88 3.78 -9.20
CA ALA A 48 -3.32 4.74 -8.25
C ALA A 48 -3.69 4.36 -6.80
N ALA A 49 -4.97 4.05 -6.57
CA ALA A 49 -5.44 3.55 -5.29
C ALA A 49 -4.67 2.31 -4.85
N ARG A 50 -4.65 1.23 -5.65
CA ARG A 50 -3.98 -0.04 -5.35
C ARG A 50 -2.54 0.12 -4.88
N TYR A 51 -1.83 1.10 -5.44
CA TYR A 51 -0.43 1.37 -5.13
C TYR A 51 -0.23 2.51 -4.12
N GLY A 52 -1.29 3.04 -3.51
CA GLY A 52 -1.18 4.06 -2.46
C GLY A 52 -0.59 5.38 -2.95
N ILE A 53 -0.80 5.72 -4.22
CA ILE A 53 -0.35 6.95 -4.86
C ILE A 53 -1.53 7.80 -5.32
N SER A 54 -1.32 9.11 -5.53
CA SER A 54 -2.36 9.95 -6.11
C SER A 54 -2.55 9.64 -7.60
N VAL A 55 -3.74 9.91 -8.12
CA VAL A 55 -4.02 9.77 -9.55
C VAL A 55 -3.12 10.69 -10.37
N GLN A 56 -2.85 11.90 -9.87
CA GLN A 56 -1.90 12.82 -10.49
C GLN A 56 -0.49 12.22 -10.56
N GLN A 57 -0.02 11.57 -9.50
CA GLN A 57 1.28 10.91 -9.50
C GLN A 57 1.34 9.79 -10.53
N PHE A 58 0.27 9.01 -10.66
CA PHE A 58 0.17 7.97 -11.69
C PHE A 58 0.25 8.56 -13.11
N TYR A 59 -0.41 9.69 -13.37
CA TYR A 59 -0.32 10.39 -14.66
C TYR A 59 1.08 10.93 -14.93
N GLU A 60 1.73 11.52 -13.93
CA GLU A 60 3.11 12.00 -14.03
C GLU A 60 4.08 10.85 -14.38
N TRP A 61 3.85 9.65 -13.82
CA TRP A 61 4.68 8.49 -14.09
C TRP A 61 4.33 7.75 -15.37
N ASN A 62 3.17 8.01 -15.95
CA ASN A 62 2.67 7.37 -17.16
C ASN A 62 2.02 8.39 -18.10
N PRO A 63 2.78 9.39 -18.60
CA PRO A 63 2.20 10.53 -19.34
C PRO A 63 1.38 10.11 -20.57
N SER A 64 1.70 8.97 -21.16
CA SER A 64 1.01 8.43 -22.33
C SER A 64 -0.40 7.87 -22.06
N VAL A 65 -0.87 7.78 -20.80
CA VAL A 65 -2.27 7.40 -20.48
C VAL A 65 -3.25 8.58 -20.61
N GLY A 66 -2.72 9.78 -20.83
CA GLY A 66 -3.50 11.02 -20.94
C GLY A 66 -3.98 11.57 -19.60
N ALA A 67 -4.40 12.84 -19.59
CA ALA A 67 -4.78 13.57 -18.36
C ALA A 67 -6.04 13.02 -17.67
N ASN A 68 -6.87 12.24 -18.38
CA ASN A 68 -8.08 11.62 -17.83
C ASN A 68 -8.09 10.09 -18.01
N CYS A 69 -6.93 9.44 -18.14
CA CYS A 69 -6.83 7.99 -18.35
C CYS A 69 -7.47 7.48 -19.67
N GLU A 70 -7.59 8.33 -20.68
CA GLU A 70 -8.31 8.04 -21.93
C GLU A 70 -7.59 7.00 -22.80
N THR A 71 -6.28 6.88 -22.63
CA THR A 71 -5.42 6.00 -23.42
C THR A 71 -4.73 4.99 -22.51
N LEU A 72 -5.44 4.40 -21.55
CA LEU A 72 -4.94 3.25 -20.80
C LEU A 72 -5.22 1.96 -21.59
N TRP A 73 -4.19 1.14 -21.85
CA TRP A 73 -4.35 -0.15 -22.56
C TRP A 73 -3.68 -1.32 -21.82
N LEU A 74 -3.75 -2.54 -22.36
CA LEU A 74 -3.12 -3.72 -21.75
C LEU A 74 -1.59 -3.71 -21.94
N ALA A 75 -0.88 -3.04 -21.03
CA ALA A 75 0.57 -2.94 -21.00
C ALA A 75 1.09 -2.55 -19.61
N ASN A 76 2.41 -2.57 -19.43
CA ASN A 76 3.05 -2.22 -18.17
C ASN A 76 3.02 -0.71 -17.89
N ALA A 77 2.39 -0.34 -16.77
CA ALA A 77 2.39 1.00 -16.21
C ALA A 77 3.40 1.09 -15.05
N CYS A 78 4.02 2.25 -14.88
CA CYS A 78 4.82 2.57 -13.72
C CYS A 78 3.95 2.87 -12.50
N VAL A 79 4.24 2.23 -11.37
CA VAL A 79 3.46 2.35 -10.13
C VAL A 79 4.31 2.62 -8.89
N HIS A 80 5.62 2.76 -9.08
CA HIS A 80 6.55 3.25 -8.07
C HIS A 80 7.80 3.77 -8.78
N THR A 81 8.46 4.77 -8.17
CA THR A 81 9.72 5.31 -8.70
C THR A 81 10.79 5.35 -7.62
N ILE A 82 12.05 5.25 -8.05
CA ILE A 82 13.21 5.32 -7.16
C ILE A 82 13.19 6.65 -6.39
N GLY A 83 13.28 6.56 -5.07
CA GLY A 83 13.29 7.70 -4.17
C GLY A 83 11.90 8.21 -3.78
N TYR A 84 10.82 7.64 -4.32
CA TYR A 84 9.48 7.93 -3.83
C TYR A 84 9.31 7.39 -2.41
N VAL A 85 8.90 8.27 -1.49
CA VAL A 85 8.61 7.93 -0.11
C VAL A 85 7.14 8.19 0.12
N TYR A 86 6.40 7.15 0.49
CA TYR A 86 4.99 7.31 0.81
C TYR A 86 4.81 8.27 1.99
N PRO A 87 3.85 9.21 1.91
CA PRO A 87 3.55 10.08 3.03
C PRO A 87 3.04 9.22 4.20
N VAL A 88 3.61 9.45 5.38
CA VAL A 88 3.16 8.82 6.63
C VAL A 88 2.63 9.91 7.54
N THR A 89 1.36 9.81 7.90
CA THR A 89 0.74 10.68 8.91
C THR A 89 0.59 9.88 10.19
N ALA A 90 1.13 10.37 11.31
CA ALA A 90 0.96 9.76 12.62
C ALA A 90 0.41 10.79 13.60
N ASN A 91 -0.58 10.41 14.39
CA ASN A 91 -1.20 11.25 15.40
C ASN A 91 -1.26 10.47 16.71
N CYS A 92 -0.37 10.82 17.62
CA CYS A 92 -0.20 10.12 18.89
C CYS A 92 -1.11 10.70 19.96
N TYR A 93 -1.66 9.83 20.79
CA TYR A 93 -2.46 10.26 21.94
C TYR A 93 -1.57 10.88 23.02
N THR A 94 -2.06 11.97 23.60
CA THR A 94 -1.35 12.75 24.62
C THR A 94 -1.93 12.59 26.02
N THR A 95 -3.15 12.05 26.13
CA THR A 95 -3.85 11.80 27.40
C THR A 95 -3.94 10.30 27.70
N ASN A 96 -4.12 9.97 28.97
CA ASN A 96 -4.17 8.58 29.44
C ASN A 96 -5.51 7.87 29.15
N ASP A 97 -6.48 8.56 28.54
CA ASP A 97 -7.85 8.04 28.39
C ASP A 97 -8.04 7.12 27.17
N ASN A 98 -7.06 7.05 26.26
CA ASN A 98 -7.11 6.26 25.02
C ASN A 98 -5.85 5.39 24.80
N LEU A 99 -5.30 4.84 25.89
CA LEU A 99 -4.09 4.03 25.87
C LEU A 99 -4.33 2.64 25.26
N LEU A 100 -4.37 2.55 23.94
CA LEU A 100 -4.63 1.31 23.21
C LEU A 100 -3.57 0.25 23.42
N TRP A 101 -2.31 0.64 23.66
CA TRP A 101 -1.24 -0.29 24.03
C TRP A 101 -0.43 0.14 25.26
N GLY A 102 -0.81 1.26 25.89
CA GLY A 102 -0.23 1.74 27.15
C GLY A 102 1.27 2.01 27.09
N ASP A 103 1.91 2.00 28.27
CA ASP A 103 3.35 2.26 28.42
C ASP A 103 4.22 1.03 28.08
N ASN A 104 3.63 -0.10 27.70
CA ASN A 104 4.35 -1.36 27.44
C ASN A 104 4.54 -1.63 25.94
N ARG A 105 5.35 -0.77 25.31
CA ARG A 105 5.72 -0.89 23.90
C ARG A 105 6.26 -2.30 23.51
N PRO A 106 7.12 -2.98 24.30
CA PRO A 106 7.56 -4.33 23.97
C PRO A 106 6.43 -5.36 23.87
N ALA A 107 5.44 -5.28 24.77
CA ALA A 107 4.26 -6.14 24.72
C ALA A 107 3.39 -5.81 23.49
N ALA A 108 3.27 -4.53 23.14
CA ALA A 108 2.56 -4.08 21.95
C ALA A 108 3.20 -4.66 20.68
N VAL A 109 4.51 -4.50 20.51
CA VAL A 109 5.27 -5.05 19.36
C VAL A 109 5.13 -6.57 19.27
N THR A 110 5.19 -7.28 20.39
CA THR A 110 4.97 -8.75 20.41
C THR A 110 3.55 -9.10 19.96
N SER A 111 2.55 -8.34 20.42
CA SER A 111 1.14 -8.56 20.08
C SER A 111 0.82 -8.29 18.61
N VAL A 112 1.57 -7.41 17.94
CA VAL A 112 1.49 -7.23 16.48
C VAL A 112 1.80 -8.53 15.75
N GLY A 113 2.82 -9.27 16.19
CA GLY A 113 3.20 -10.54 15.58
C GLY A 113 2.09 -11.57 15.65
N TYR A 114 1.37 -11.65 16.77
CA TYR A 114 0.20 -12.52 16.93
C TYR A 114 -0.96 -12.06 16.05
N TRP A 115 -1.26 -10.76 16.04
CA TRP A 115 -2.40 -10.26 15.25
C TRP A 115 -2.19 -10.31 13.74
N CYS A 116 -0.96 -10.28 13.29
CA CYS A 116 -0.62 -10.37 11.88
C CYS A 116 -0.29 -11.81 11.45
N ASP A 117 -0.42 -12.82 12.31
CA ASP A 117 -0.04 -14.19 11.96
C ASP A 117 -1.01 -14.83 10.95
N GLY A 118 -2.29 -14.44 10.92
CA GLY A 118 -3.25 -14.95 9.95
C GLY A 118 -3.80 -16.33 10.29
N ASN A 119 -3.74 -16.73 11.55
CA ASN A 119 -4.34 -17.95 12.06
C ASN A 119 -5.85 -17.81 12.32
N SER A 120 -6.40 -16.58 12.27
CA SER A 120 -7.83 -16.26 12.43
C SER A 120 -8.33 -15.27 11.36
N ASP A 121 -9.63 -15.34 11.08
CA ASP A 121 -10.37 -14.36 10.27
C ASP A 121 -10.41 -12.94 10.87
N LYS A 122 -10.17 -12.82 12.19
CA LYS A 122 -10.08 -11.56 12.94
C LYS A 122 -8.69 -10.92 12.88
N ASP A 123 -7.71 -11.64 12.36
CA ASP A 123 -6.35 -11.14 12.24
C ASP A 123 -6.27 -10.01 11.22
N GLY A 124 -5.23 -9.19 11.37
CA GLY A 124 -5.02 -8.01 10.54
C GLY A 124 -4.71 -8.33 9.07
N VAL A 125 -4.56 -9.60 8.68
CA VAL A 125 -4.16 -10.00 7.32
C VAL A 125 -5.34 -10.43 6.44
N GLY A 126 -5.05 -10.72 5.18
CA GLY A 126 -5.99 -11.26 4.22
C GLY A 126 -6.86 -10.18 3.58
N ALA A 127 -8.04 -10.58 3.09
CA ALA A 127 -8.92 -9.70 2.34
C ALA A 127 -9.60 -8.63 3.21
N TYR A 128 -9.72 -7.43 2.64
CA TYR A 128 -10.44 -6.27 3.14
C TYR A 128 -11.33 -5.70 2.03
N THR A 129 -12.63 -5.62 2.27
CA THR A 129 -13.52 -4.79 1.43
C THR A 129 -13.29 -3.30 1.73
N PRO A 130 -13.73 -2.37 0.85
CA PRO A 130 -13.62 -0.94 1.09
C PRO A 130 -14.19 -0.54 2.46
N ASN A 131 -13.41 0.22 3.24
CA ASN A 131 -13.73 0.68 4.59
C ASN A 131 -13.90 -0.43 5.63
N GLN A 132 -13.64 -1.70 5.30
CA GLN A 132 -13.66 -2.77 6.28
C GLN A 132 -12.61 -2.52 7.36
N VAL A 133 -13.02 -2.74 8.60
CA VAL A 133 -12.17 -2.69 9.78
C VAL A 133 -12.00 -4.11 10.30
N LYS A 134 -10.77 -4.50 10.61
CA LYS A 134 -10.48 -5.66 11.45
C LYS A 134 -9.85 -5.19 12.75
N THR A 135 -10.09 -5.93 13.84
CA THR A 135 -9.69 -5.54 15.19
C THR A 135 -9.12 -6.74 15.95
N GLY A 136 -7.97 -6.54 16.58
CA GLY A 136 -7.33 -7.47 17.51
C GLY A 136 -7.32 -6.92 18.92
N CYS A 137 -7.46 -7.79 19.92
CA CYS A 137 -7.39 -7.42 21.34
C CYS A 137 -6.64 -8.48 22.12
N TYR A 138 -5.55 -8.10 22.77
CA TYR A 138 -4.62 -8.98 23.46
C TYR A 138 -4.46 -8.55 24.91
N ASN A 139 -4.23 -9.50 25.82
CA ASN A 139 -3.92 -9.17 27.21
C ASN A 139 -2.42 -8.84 27.32
N ALA A 140 -2.08 -7.74 27.98
CA ALA A 140 -0.67 -7.44 28.25
C ALA A 140 -0.08 -8.49 29.23
N PRO A 141 1.21 -8.88 29.07
CA PRO A 141 1.86 -9.85 29.96
C PRO A 141 1.93 -9.39 31.42
N PHE A 142 1.86 -8.08 31.67
CA PHE A 142 1.92 -7.46 33.00
C PHE A 142 0.85 -6.36 33.12
N GLY A 143 0.05 -6.41 34.18
CA GLY A 143 -1.04 -5.46 34.46
C GLY A 143 -2.40 -5.85 33.86
N ASN A 144 -3.45 -5.06 34.18
CA ASN A 144 -4.82 -5.27 33.67
C ASN A 144 -5.10 -4.49 32.38
N ILE A 145 -4.07 -4.29 31.55
CA ILE A 145 -4.17 -3.48 30.32
C ILE A 145 -4.43 -4.41 29.14
N LYS A 146 -5.38 -4.02 28.28
CA LYS A 146 -5.64 -4.67 27.00
C LYS A 146 -4.93 -3.91 25.90
N ILE A 147 -4.28 -4.63 25.00
CA ILE A 147 -3.62 -4.12 23.81
C ILE A 147 -4.58 -4.28 22.63
N GLY A 148 -5.11 -3.18 22.13
CA GLY A 148 -6.01 -3.15 20.99
C GLY A 148 -5.29 -2.70 19.72
N PHE A 149 -5.61 -3.35 18.61
CA PHE A 149 -5.23 -2.90 17.28
C PHE A 149 -6.45 -2.89 16.37
N TRP A 150 -6.49 -1.96 15.43
CA TRP A 150 -7.44 -2.00 14.33
C TRP A 150 -6.80 -1.50 13.03
N LEU A 151 -7.27 -2.04 11.91
CA LEU A 151 -6.77 -1.69 10.59
C LEU A 151 -7.95 -1.57 9.64
N ARG A 152 -7.95 -0.48 8.88
CA ARG A 152 -9.01 -0.11 7.93
C ARG A 152 -8.45 0.06 6.53
N ASN A 153 -9.16 -0.48 5.55
CA ASN A 153 -8.88 -0.29 4.13
C ASN A 153 -9.51 1.03 3.63
N GLU A 154 -8.71 2.06 3.35
CA GLU A 154 -9.18 3.35 2.81
C GLU A 154 -8.90 3.52 1.31
N PHE A 155 -8.56 2.45 0.61
CA PHE A 155 -8.25 2.48 -0.83
C PHE A 155 -9.51 2.71 -1.70
N GLY A 156 -10.70 2.45 -1.14
CA GLY A 156 -11.95 2.48 -1.88
C GLY A 156 -12.13 1.31 -2.87
N ILE A 157 -11.24 0.32 -2.82
CA ILE A 157 -11.27 -0.94 -3.59
C ILE A 157 -10.97 -2.12 -2.68
N ASP A 158 -11.33 -3.34 -3.10
CA ASP A 158 -10.93 -4.55 -2.39
C ASP A 158 -9.41 -4.67 -2.37
N MET A 159 -8.85 -4.89 -1.18
CA MET A 159 -7.41 -5.03 -0.97
C MET A 159 -7.13 -6.27 -0.14
N SER A 160 -5.96 -6.86 -0.34
CA SER A 160 -5.46 -7.94 0.51
C SER A 160 -4.19 -7.48 1.20
N LEU A 161 -4.11 -7.71 2.51
CA LEU A 161 -2.95 -7.34 3.32
C LEU A 161 -2.10 -8.58 3.60
N SER A 162 -0.84 -8.56 3.17
CA SER A 162 0.12 -9.63 3.49
C SER A 162 0.54 -9.58 4.95
N ARG A 163 1.01 -10.72 5.48
CA ARG A 163 1.61 -10.81 6.82
C ARG A 163 2.72 -9.77 7.02
N ASP A 164 3.62 -9.63 6.06
CA ASP A 164 4.73 -8.68 6.16
C ASP A 164 4.24 -7.24 6.18
N LYS A 165 3.26 -6.89 5.34
CA LYS A 165 2.71 -5.54 5.30
C LYS A 165 1.92 -5.22 6.57
N CYS A 166 1.17 -6.16 7.10
CA CYS A 166 0.50 -6.04 8.40
C CYS A 166 1.52 -5.76 9.50
N ASN A 167 2.56 -6.59 9.61
CA ASN A 167 3.62 -6.39 10.60
C ASN A 167 4.30 -5.02 10.43
N GLN A 168 4.63 -4.62 9.20
CA GLN A 168 5.24 -3.33 8.92
C GLN A 168 4.36 -2.16 9.37
N LEU A 169 3.08 -2.16 8.98
CA LEU A 169 2.14 -1.06 9.25
C LEU A 169 1.86 -0.90 10.74
N VAL A 170 1.50 -1.98 11.42
CA VAL A 170 1.08 -1.95 12.83
C VAL A 170 2.27 -1.71 13.73
N LYS A 171 3.42 -2.34 13.45
CA LYS A 171 4.65 -2.07 14.18
C LYS A 171 5.10 -0.63 14.01
N MET A 172 4.99 -0.05 12.81
CA MET A 172 5.31 1.36 12.60
C MET A 172 4.41 2.30 13.42
N ALA A 173 3.12 1.97 13.59
CA ALA A 173 2.20 2.75 14.41
C ALA A 173 2.61 2.72 15.89
N VAL A 174 2.86 1.52 16.43
CA VAL A 174 3.40 1.32 17.79
C VAL A 174 4.74 2.03 17.94
N GLU A 175 5.57 2.02 16.89
CA GLU A 175 6.91 2.59 16.96
C GLU A 175 6.94 4.11 16.95
N ARG A 176 5.95 4.74 16.33
CA ARG A 176 5.83 6.20 16.25
C ARG A 176 5.07 6.81 17.43
N CYS A 177 4.17 6.06 18.04
CA CYS A 177 3.33 6.54 19.14
C CYS A 177 3.49 5.66 20.38
N ASP A 178 4.25 6.13 21.38
CA ASP A 178 4.61 5.34 22.57
C ASP A 178 3.43 4.72 23.31
N ARG A 179 2.28 5.41 23.29
CA ARG A 179 1.13 5.16 24.16
C ARG A 179 -0.16 4.80 23.44
N GLY A 180 -0.16 4.82 22.11
CA GLY A 180 -1.37 4.77 21.31
C GLY A 180 -1.47 5.95 20.37
N GLY A 181 -2.15 5.74 19.26
CA GLY A 181 -2.37 6.76 18.24
C GLY A 181 -2.74 6.12 16.93
N TYR A 182 -3.01 6.94 15.92
CA TYR A 182 -3.32 6.46 14.58
C TYR A 182 -2.23 6.80 13.58
N LEU A 183 -2.09 5.92 12.59
CA LEU A 183 -1.15 6.03 11.49
C LEU A 183 -1.90 5.82 10.16
N SER A 184 -1.59 6.66 9.18
CA SER A 184 -2.01 6.48 7.79
C SER A 184 -0.79 6.36 6.90
N LEU A 185 -0.74 5.29 6.09
CA LEU A 185 0.31 5.01 5.10
C LEU A 185 -0.30 4.24 3.92
N GLU A 186 0.00 4.65 2.69
CA GLU A 186 -0.48 3.99 1.45
C GLU A 186 -2.01 3.85 1.34
N SER A 187 -2.81 4.58 2.14
CA SER A 187 -4.28 4.40 2.29
C SER A 187 -4.71 3.25 3.21
N TRP A 188 -3.77 2.70 3.98
CA TRP A 188 -4.08 1.93 5.18
C TRP A 188 -4.18 2.86 6.37
N PHE A 189 -5.25 2.72 7.15
CA PHE A 189 -5.42 3.43 8.40
C PHE A 189 -5.32 2.44 9.56
N VAL A 190 -4.41 2.71 10.49
CA VAL A 190 -4.04 1.82 11.59
C VAL A 190 -4.15 2.57 12.91
N MET A 191 -4.58 1.88 13.95
CA MET A 191 -4.40 2.33 15.34
C MET A 191 -4.34 1.14 16.29
#